data_AF-A0A0J1I2N7-F1
#
_entry.id   AF-A0A0J1I2N7-F1
#
_cell.length_a   1.000
_cell.length_b   1.000
_cell.length_c   1.000
_cell.angle_alpha   90.00
_cell.angle_beta   90.00
_cell.angle_gamma   90.00
#
_symmetry.space_group_name_H-M   'P 1'
#
loop_
_entity.id
_entity.type
_entity.pdbx_description
1 polymer ?
#
loop_
_entity_poly.entity_id
_entity_poly.type
_entity_poly.pdbx_seq_one_letter_code
_entity_poly.pdbx_strand_id
1 'polypeptide(L)'
;MSTQTSRVTLVGEMLPAYNEILTPEALSFLKELHENFNERRIELLQKRVKKQQKIDAGEFPKFLEETKRIREADWTIAKLPKDLEDRRVEITGPVDRKMVINALNSGAHLFMADFEDSNSPTWENAIEGQINLRDAVKGTISHKNENGKEYRLNSKTAVLIVRPRGWHLEEKHMQVDGKNMSGSLVDFGLYFFHNAKALLEKGSGPYFYLPKMESYLEARLWNDIFVFAQKYIGIPNGTIKATVLLETIHASFEMDEILYELKDHSAGLNCGRWDYIFSFLKAFRNHNEFLLPDRAQVTMTAPFMRAYSLKVIQTCHRRNAPAIGGMAAQIPIKNNPEANEAAFEKVRADKEREALDGHDGTWVAHPGLVPVAMEVFNHIMKTPNQIFRKREEIHVTEKDLLEVPVGTITEEGLRMNISVGIQYIASWLSGRGAAPIYNLMEDAATAEISRAQVWQWIRHEGGKLNDGRNITLELMEELKEEELAKIEREIGKEAFKKGRFQEATTLFTNLVRNDEFVPFLTLPGYEIL
;
A
#
# COMPACT_ATOMS: atom_id res chain seq x y z
N MET A 1 -45.02 7.68 7.32
CA MET A 1 -43.60 7.86 6.98
C MET A 1 -43.31 6.88 5.86
N SER A 2 -42.91 7.36 4.68
CA SER A 2 -42.50 6.48 3.59
C SER A 2 -41.15 5.87 3.98
N THR A 3 -41.11 4.58 4.30
CA THR A 3 -39.86 3.82 4.36
C THR A 3 -39.33 3.72 2.94
N GLN A 4 -38.49 4.67 2.52
CA GLN A 4 -37.70 4.49 1.32
C GLN A 4 -36.73 3.33 1.58
N THR A 5 -36.99 2.20 0.94
CA THR A 5 -36.05 1.08 0.90
C THR A 5 -34.86 1.54 0.08
N SER A 6 -33.73 1.78 0.75
CA SER A 6 -32.45 2.14 0.12
C SER A 6 -32.08 1.14 -0.97
N ARG A 7 -31.65 1.65 -2.12
CA ARG A 7 -31.48 0.87 -3.36
C ARG A 7 -30.01 0.79 -3.74
N VAL A 8 -29.51 -0.45 -3.89
CA VAL A 8 -28.22 -0.72 -4.52
C VAL A 8 -28.38 -0.65 -6.03
N THR A 9 -27.51 0.09 -6.71
CA THR A 9 -27.41 0.17 -8.16
C THR A 9 -26.03 -0.31 -8.59
N LEU A 10 -25.98 -1.31 -9.46
CA LEU A 10 -24.78 -1.77 -10.13
C LEU A 10 -24.71 -1.11 -11.51
N VAL A 11 -23.65 -0.37 -11.80
CA VAL A 11 -23.44 0.28 -13.10
C VAL A 11 -22.32 -0.35 -13.92
N GLY A 12 -21.48 -1.21 -13.31
CA GLY A 12 -20.45 -1.97 -14.02
C GLY A 12 -21.05 -3.06 -14.91
N GLU A 13 -20.31 -3.45 -15.96
CA GLU A 13 -20.71 -4.54 -16.84
C GLU A 13 -20.79 -5.87 -16.07
N MET A 14 -21.86 -6.63 -16.29
CA MET A 14 -22.11 -7.89 -15.60
C MET A 14 -21.80 -9.09 -16.50
N LEU A 15 -20.69 -9.77 -16.21
CA LEU A 15 -20.39 -11.07 -16.81
C LEU A 15 -21.07 -12.21 -16.02
N PRO A 16 -21.37 -13.37 -16.63
CA PRO A 16 -22.04 -14.47 -15.95
C PRO A 16 -21.37 -14.91 -14.63
N ALA A 17 -20.04 -14.94 -14.59
CA ALA A 17 -19.27 -15.31 -13.40
C ALA A 17 -19.36 -14.28 -12.27
N TYR A 18 -19.67 -13.02 -12.57
CA TYR A 18 -19.76 -11.95 -11.56
C TYR A 18 -20.97 -12.12 -10.65
N ASN A 19 -22.02 -12.81 -11.13
CA ASN A 19 -23.19 -13.17 -10.33
C ASN A 19 -22.83 -14.08 -9.14
N GLU A 20 -21.70 -14.78 -9.19
CA GLU A 20 -21.24 -15.63 -8.09
C GLU A 20 -20.55 -14.82 -6.97
N ILE A 21 -20.16 -13.57 -7.24
CA ILE A 21 -19.59 -12.64 -6.26
C ILE A 21 -20.65 -11.65 -5.78
N LEU A 22 -21.40 -11.07 -6.71
CA LEU A 22 -22.43 -10.06 -6.47
C LEU A 22 -23.79 -10.74 -6.24
N THR A 23 -23.82 -11.73 -5.34
CA THR A 23 -25.07 -12.40 -4.97
C THR A 23 -25.98 -11.46 -4.19
N PRO A 24 -27.31 -11.69 -4.16
CA PRO A 24 -28.22 -10.86 -3.37
C PRO A 24 -27.81 -10.71 -1.90
N GLU A 25 -27.29 -11.76 -1.29
CA GLU A 25 -26.85 -11.77 0.12
C GLU A 25 -25.56 -10.96 0.31
N ALA A 26 -24.60 -11.08 -0.61
CA ALA A 26 -23.38 -10.29 -0.59
C ALA A 26 -23.69 -8.80 -0.79
N LEU A 27 -24.58 -8.46 -1.73
CA LEU A 27 -25.03 -7.09 -1.97
C LEU A 27 -25.79 -6.51 -0.77
N SER A 28 -26.60 -7.32 -0.07
CA SER A 28 -27.27 -6.90 1.17
C SER A 28 -26.25 -6.58 2.27
N PHE A 29 -25.23 -7.43 2.44
CA PHE A 29 -24.17 -7.18 3.42
C PHE A 29 -23.37 -5.91 3.09
N LEU A 30 -22.98 -5.73 1.81
CA LEU A 30 -22.30 -4.53 1.34
C LEU A 30 -23.14 -3.26 1.56
N LYS A 31 -24.45 -3.34 1.30
CA LYS A 31 -25.38 -2.25 1.55
C LYS A 31 -25.39 -1.86 3.03
N GLU A 32 -25.49 -2.84 3.95
CA GLU A 32 -25.45 -2.54 5.38
C GLU A 32 -24.11 -1.93 5.81
N LEU A 33 -22.98 -2.38 5.25
CA LEU A 33 -21.69 -1.73 5.47
C LEU A 33 -21.71 -0.26 5.03
N HIS A 34 -22.26 0.02 3.85
CA HIS A 34 -22.36 1.38 3.34
C HIS A 34 -23.19 2.27 4.27
N GLU A 35 -24.41 1.83 4.62
CA GLU A 35 -25.36 2.61 5.43
C GLU A 35 -24.82 2.93 6.82
N ASN A 36 -24.09 2.00 7.43
CA ASN A 36 -23.57 2.18 8.79
C ASN A 36 -22.27 3.01 8.81
N PHE A 37 -21.41 2.92 7.79
CA PHE A 37 -20.03 3.38 7.91
C PHE A 37 -19.58 4.42 6.87
N ASN A 38 -20.28 4.56 5.75
CA ASN A 38 -19.83 5.44 4.67
C ASN A 38 -19.80 6.92 5.08
N GLU A 39 -20.80 7.39 5.82
CA GLU A 39 -20.83 8.79 6.29
C GLU A 39 -19.70 9.07 7.29
N ARG A 40 -19.38 8.10 8.16
CA ARG A 40 -18.23 8.23 9.06
C ARG A 40 -16.91 8.26 8.30
N ARG A 41 -16.75 7.43 7.26
CA ARG A 41 -15.59 7.49 6.34
C ARG A 41 -15.42 8.91 5.77
N ILE A 42 -16.50 9.48 5.21
CA ILE A 42 -16.49 10.82 4.60
C ILE A 42 -16.13 11.88 5.65
N GLU A 43 -16.68 11.81 6.86
CA GLU A 43 -16.33 12.72 7.96
C GLU A 43 -14.83 12.68 8.29
N LEU A 44 -14.21 11.49 8.30
CA LEU A 44 -12.78 11.32 8.54
C LEU A 44 -11.93 11.93 7.41
N LEU A 45 -12.33 11.75 6.15
CA LEU A 45 -11.67 12.43 5.02
C LEU A 45 -11.73 13.96 5.15
N GLN A 46 -12.86 14.51 5.61
CA GLN A 46 -12.97 15.95 5.89
C GLN A 46 -12.08 16.39 7.07
N LYS A 47 -11.86 15.51 8.05
CA LYS A 47 -10.90 15.77 9.14
C LYS A 47 -9.46 15.78 8.65
N ARG A 48 -9.09 14.96 7.67
CA ARG A 48 -7.75 15.04 7.01
C ARG A 48 -7.52 16.43 6.43
N VAL A 49 -8.49 16.96 5.67
CA VAL A 49 -8.41 18.32 5.10
C VAL A 49 -8.19 19.38 6.18
N LYS A 50 -8.96 19.33 7.27
CA LYS A 50 -8.80 20.27 8.40
C LYS A 50 -7.45 20.13 9.10
N LYS A 51 -6.94 18.90 9.28
CA LYS A 51 -5.61 18.64 9.87
C LYS A 51 -4.51 19.18 8.97
N GLN A 52 -4.66 19.01 7.65
CA GLN A 52 -3.72 19.55 6.67
C GLN A 52 -3.67 21.08 6.70
N GLN A 53 -4.83 21.75 6.79
CA GLN A 53 -4.89 23.21 6.93
C GLN A 53 -4.15 23.74 8.18
N LYS A 54 -4.18 22.98 9.28
CA LYS A 54 -3.42 23.32 10.49
C LYS A 54 -1.91 23.18 10.28
N ILE A 55 -1.49 22.11 9.61
CA ILE A 55 -0.08 21.91 9.25
C ILE A 55 0.38 23.03 8.33
N ASP A 56 -0.40 23.35 7.30
CA ASP A 56 -0.12 24.47 6.39
C ASP A 56 0.02 25.82 7.15
N ALA A 57 -0.67 25.98 8.28
CA ALA A 57 -0.58 27.14 9.17
C ALA A 57 0.58 27.07 10.20
N GLY A 58 1.42 26.03 10.15
CA GLY A 58 2.60 25.84 11.01
C GLY A 58 2.38 24.95 12.25
N GLU A 59 1.22 24.31 12.41
CA GLU A 59 0.98 23.34 13.49
C GLU A 59 1.44 21.94 13.08
N PHE A 60 2.72 21.63 13.31
CA PHE A 60 3.31 20.33 12.98
C PHE A 60 2.70 19.16 13.80
N PRO A 61 2.68 17.94 13.23
CA PRO A 61 2.27 16.73 13.96
C PRO A 61 3.09 16.53 15.25
N LYS A 62 2.41 16.07 16.30
CA LYS A 62 2.97 15.82 17.63
C LYS A 62 2.31 14.62 18.28
N PHE A 63 2.95 14.03 19.29
CA PHE A 63 2.32 13.01 20.10
C PHE A 63 1.17 13.62 20.90
N LEU A 64 -0.01 13.01 20.83
CA LEU A 64 -1.24 13.59 21.39
C LEU A 64 -1.22 13.55 22.93
N GLU A 65 -1.38 14.69 23.59
CA GLU A 65 -1.41 14.72 25.06
C GLU A 65 -2.67 14.04 25.63
N GLU A 66 -3.82 14.18 24.94
CA GLU A 66 -5.10 13.61 25.39
C GLU A 66 -5.10 12.06 25.46
N THR A 67 -4.23 11.39 24.70
CA THR A 67 -4.09 9.93 24.67
C THR A 67 -2.87 9.42 25.44
N LYS A 68 -2.17 10.27 26.18
CA LYS A 68 -0.98 9.90 26.96
C LYS A 68 -1.19 8.67 27.86
N ARG A 69 -2.36 8.56 28.49
CA ARG A 69 -2.75 7.39 29.30
C ARG A 69 -2.69 6.06 28.56
N ILE A 70 -2.99 6.03 27.25
CA ILE A 70 -2.90 4.82 26.42
C ILE A 70 -1.42 4.46 26.24
N ARG A 71 -0.59 5.47 25.96
CA ARG A 71 0.85 5.28 25.77
C ARG A 71 1.56 4.89 27.05
N GLU A 72 1.10 5.29 28.21
CA GLU A 72 1.76 4.94 29.49
C GLU A 72 1.27 3.61 30.07
N ALA A 73 0.04 3.18 29.77
CA ALA A 73 -0.53 1.95 30.30
C ALA A 73 0.11 0.67 29.73
N ASP A 74 0.12 -0.39 30.53
CA ASP A 74 0.58 -1.73 30.15
C ASP A 74 -0.56 -2.58 29.59
N TRP A 75 -0.80 -2.43 28.28
CA TRP A 75 -1.73 -3.24 27.51
C TRP A 75 -1.03 -3.82 26.28
N THR A 76 -1.62 -4.88 25.73
CA THR A 76 -1.16 -5.57 24.52
C THR A 76 -2.32 -5.85 23.59
N ILE A 77 -2.03 -6.13 22.31
CA ILE A 77 -3.04 -6.63 21.38
C ILE A 77 -3.56 -8.00 21.83
N ALA A 78 -4.72 -8.39 21.31
CA ALA A 78 -5.21 -9.75 21.43
C ALA A 78 -4.24 -10.74 20.78
N LYS A 79 -4.21 -11.98 21.27
CA LYS A 79 -3.30 -13.01 20.76
C LYS A 79 -3.42 -13.18 19.24
N LEU A 80 -2.28 -13.36 18.59
CA LEU A 80 -2.19 -13.68 17.17
C LEU A 80 -2.68 -15.12 16.93
N PRO A 81 -3.32 -15.39 15.78
CA PRO A 81 -3.53 -16.76 15.33
C PRO A 81 -2.19 -17.39 14.94
N LYS A 82 -2.11 -18.72 15.05
CA LYS A 82 -0.85 -19.48 14.88
C LYS A 82 -0.19 -19.26 13.53
N ASP A 83 -0.98 -19.14 12.47
CA ASP A 83 -0.49 -18.96 11.10
C ASP A 83 -0.04 -17.52 10.79
N LEU A 84 -0.13 -16.60 11.77
CA LEU A 84 0.45 -15.25 11.73
C LEU A 84 1.60 -15.05 12.73
N GLU A 85 2.04 -16.10 13.44
CA GLU A 85 3.16 -15.99 14.39
C GLU A 85 4.53 -15.89 13.70
N ASP A 86 4.70 -16.54 12.55
CA ASP A 86 5.92 -16.49 11.73
C ASP A 86 5.62 -15.84 10.38
N ARG A 87 6.15 -14.63 10.20
CA ARG A 87 5.88 -13.75 9.06
C ARG A 87 7.17 -13.29 8.38
N ARG A 88 8.26 -14.05 8.54
CA ARG A 88 9.62 -13.61 8.19
C ARG A 88 9.77 -13.07 6.77
N VAL A 89 9.03 -13.63 5.80
CA VAL A 89 8.97 -13.11 4.43
C VAL A 89 7.53 -13.14 3.94
N GLU A 90 7.07 -12.00 3.44
CA GLU A 90 5.79 -11.88 2.76
C GLU A 90 6.02 -11.40 1.33
N ILE A 91 5.27 -11.95 0.39
CA ILE A 91 5.24 -11.48 -1.00
C ILE A 91 4.00 -10.62 -1.21
N THR A 92 4.12 -9.52 -1.95
CA THR A 92 2.99 -8.70 -2.37
C THR A 92 2.73 -8.85 -3.86
N GLY A 93 1.49 -8.67 -4.30
CA GLY A 93 1.17 -8.67 -5.72
C GLY A 93 -0.31 -8.51 -6.02
N PRO A 94 -0.64 -8.30 -7.31
CA PRO A 94 -2.01 -8.04 -7.73
C PRO A 94 -2.88 -9.30 -7.59
N VAL A 95 -4.18 -9.08 -7.64
CA VAL A 95 -5.22 -10.13 -7.61
C VAL A 95 -5.45 -10.81 -8.98
N ASP A 96 -4.54 -10.64 -9.93
CA ASP A 96 -4.52 -11.39 -11.20
C ASP A 96 -4.40 -12.91 -10.93
N ARG A 97 -5.16 -13.70 -11.68
CA ARG A 97 -5.32 -15.14 -11.43
C ARG A 97 -4.00 -15.89 -11.44
N LYS A 98 -3.12 -15.58 -12.39
CA LYS A 98 -1.81 -16.25 -12.51
C LYS A 98 -0.84 -15.75 -11.44
N MET A 99 -0.84 -14.45 -11.16
CA MET A 99 -0.02 -13.85 -10.12
C MET A 99 -0.37 -14.39 -8.73
N VAL A 100 -1.66 -14.54 -8.41
CA VAL A 100 -2.14 -15.17 -7.16
C VAL A 100 -1.56 -16.57 -6.98
N ILE A 101 -1.60 -17.42 -8.02
CA ILE A 101 -1.03 -18.78 -7.96
C ILE A 101 0.49 -18.74 -7.72
N ASN A 102 1.21 -17.88 -8.46
CA ASN A 102 2.66 -17.77 -8.33
C ASN A 102 3.08 -17.27 -6.94
N ALA A 103 2.36 -16.29 -6.40
CA ALA A 103 2.65 -15.71 -5.09
C ALA A 103 2.37 -16.71 -3.96
N LEU A 104 1.24 -17.42 -4.00
CA LEU A 104 0.90 -18.48 -3.05
C LEU A 104 1.92 -19.64 -3.06
N ASN A 105 2.52 -19.92 -4.22
CA ASN A 105 3.52 -20.96 -4.41
C ASN A 105 4.97 -20.50 -4.23
N SER A 106 5.21 -19.23 -3.89
CA SER A 106 6.54 -18.60 -3.92
C SER A 106 7.52 -19.12 -2.84
N GLY A 107 7.00 -19.75 -1.79
CA GLY A 107 7.76 -20.11 -0.59
C GLY A 107 7.79 -19.02 0.50
N ALA A 108 7.15 -17.88 0.27
CA ALA A 108 6.90 -16.88 1.31
C ALA A 108 5.96 -17.45 2.39
N HIS A 109 6.00 -16.88 3.60
CA HIS A 109 5.09 -17.26 4.68
C HIS A 109 3.69 -16.69 4.41
N LEU A 110 3.62 -15.45 3.95
CA LEU A 110 2.38 -14.75 3.61
C LEU A 110 2.39 -14.25 2.17
N PHE A 111 1.22 -14.18 1.56
CA PHE A 111 0.95 -13.47 0.33
C PHE A 111 -0.10 -12.39 0.59
N MET A 112 0.30 -11.13 0.44
CA MET A 112 -0.61 -9.99 0.40
C MET A 112 -1.17 -9.82 -1.00
N ALA A 113 -2.41 -10.27 -1.18
CA ALA A 113 -3.19 -10.05 -2.39
C ALA A 113 -3.77 -8.64 -2.40
N ASP A 114 -3.47 -7.90 -3.45
CA ASP A 114 -3.62 -6.45 -3.44
C ASP A 114 -4.71 -5.94 -4.38
N PHE A 115 -5.69 -5.21 -3.83
CA PHE A 115 -6.67 -4.42 -4.58
C PHE A 115 -6.31 -2.93 -4.64
N GLU A 116 -5.21 -2.52 -4.01
CA GLU A 116 -4.79 -1.14 -3.83
C GLU A 116 -3.66 -0.77 -4.81
N ASP A 117 -2.49 -0.32 -4.35
CA ASP A 117 -1.52 0.37 -5.20
C ASP A 117 -0.97 -0.44 -6.37
N SER A 118 -0.87 -1.78 -6.26
CA SER A 118 -0.39 -2.64 -7.35
C SER A 118 -1.51 -3.16 -8.25
N ASN A 119 -2.75 -2.70 -8.02
CA ASN A 119 -3.92 -3.06 -8.82
C ASN A 119 -4.54 -1.81 -9.45
N SER A 120 -4.74 -1.83 -10.78
CA SER A 120 -5.59 -0.82 -11.41
C SER A 120 -7.04 -1.19 -11.11
N PRO A 121 -7.83 -0.33 -10.45
CA PRO A 121 -9.13 -0.68 -9.90
C PRO A 121 -10.24 -0.63 -10.96
N THR A 122 -9.99 -1.20 -12.15
CA THR A 122 -11.07 -1.40 -13.12
C THR A 122 -12.15 -2.29 -12.49
N TRP A 123 -13.38 -2.18 -12.96
CA TRP A 123 -14.48 -3.02 -12.48
C TRP A 123 -14.14 -4.51 -12.60
N GLU A 124 -13.52 -4.88 -13.73
CA GLU A 124 -13.13 -6.24 -14.06
C GLU A 124 -12.07 -6.74 -13.08
N ASN A 125 -10.99 -5.98 -12.87
CA ASN A 125 -9.93 -6.37 -11.93
C ASN A 125 -10.46 -6.51 -10.50
N ALA A 126 -11.37 -5.63 -10.08
CA ALA A 126 -11.96 -5.69 -8.75
C ALA A 126 -12.83 -6.95 -8.58
N ILE A 127 -13.74 -7.25 -9.51
CA ILE A 127 -14.63 -8.41 -9.37
C ILE A 127 -13.92 -9.73 -9.66
N GLU A 128 -13.07 -9.80 -10.69
CA GLU A 128 -12.27 -10.98 -11.00
C GLU A 128 -11.27 -11.30 -9.90
N GLY A 129 -10.70 -10.27 -9.27
CA GLY A 129 -9.86 -10.45 -8.09
C GLY A 129 -10.60 -11.21 -6.98
N GLN A 130 -11.86 -10.85 -6.70
CA GLN A 130 -12.68 -11.56 -5.71
C GLN A 130 -12.95 -13.01 -6.10
N ILE A 131 -13.19 -13.28 -7.39
CA ILE A 131 -13.31 -14.66 -7.93
C ILE A 131 -12.00 -15.42 -7.70
N ASN A 132 -10.87 -14.82 -8.05
CA ASN A 132 -9.55 -15.44 -7.94
C ASN A 132 -9.25 -15.79 -6.48
N LEU A 133 -9.49 -14.88 -5.55
CA LEU A 133 -9.24 -15.11 -4.12
C LEU A 133 -10.20 -16.16 -3.54
N ARG A 134 -11.48 -16.17 -3.94
CA ARG A 134 -12.42 -17.21 -3.55
C ARG A 134 -11.96 -18.59 -4.01
N ASP A 135 -11.54 -18.69 -5.27
CA ASP A 135 -11.06 -19.95 -5.83
C ASP A 135 -9.73 -20.39 -5.20
N ALA A 136 -8.86 -19.44 -4.83
CA ALA A 136 -7.63 -19.71 -4.10
C ALA A 136 -7.91 -20.24 -2.68
N VAL A 137 -8.87 -19.64 -1.97
CA VAL A 137 -9.30 -20.10 -0.65
C VAL A 137 -9.91 -21.50 -0.72
N LYS A 138 -10.69 -21.81 -1.75
CA LYS A 138 -11.23 -23.15 -2.02
C LYS A 138 -10.17 -24.16 -2.47
N GLY A 139 -8.97 -23.72 -2.81
CA GLY A 139 -7.91 -24.59 -3.33
C GLY A 139 -8.11 -25.02 -4.80
N THR A 140 -9.03 -24.36 -5.52
CA THR A 140 -9.45 -24.75 -6.87
C THR A 140 -8.94 -23.80 -7.96
N ILE A 141 -8.28 -22.70 -7.60
CA ILE A 141 -7.71 -21.77 -8.57
C ILE A 141 -6.72 -22.48 -9.49
N SER A 142 -6.89 -22.25 -10.80
CA SER A 142 -5.96 -22.68 -11.83
C SER A 142 -5.91 -21.66 -12.96
N HIS A 143 -4.81 -21.68 -13.70
CA HIS A 143 -4.61 -20.84 -14.87
C HIS A 143 -3.90 -21.64 -15.96
N LYS A 144 -4.37 -21.56 -17.21
CA LYS A 144 -3.71 -22.19 -18.35
C LYS A 144 -3.25 -21.10 -19.32
N ASN A 145 -1.94 -21.03 -19.53
CA ASN A 145 -1.35 -20.13 -20.52
C ASN A 145 -1.73 -20.56 -21.95
N GLU A 146 -1.57 -19.64 -22.91
CA GLU A 146 -1.71 -19.92 -24.35
C GLU A 146 -0.81 -21.06 -24.85
N ASN A 147 0.39 -21.21 -24.25
CA ASN A 147 1.31 -22.31 -24.57
C ASN A 147 0.92 -23.67 -23.95
N GLY A 148 -0.25 -23.76 -23.31
CA GLY A 148 -0.78 -24.97 -22.71
C GLY A 148 -0.29 -25.28 -21.30
N LYS A 149 0.70 -24.55 -20.76
CA LYS A 149 1.17 -24.75 -19.38
C LYS A 149 0.07 -24.37 -18.38
N GLU A 150 -0.26 -25.30 -17.50
CA GLU A 150 -1.24 -25.13 -16.44
C GLU A 150 -0.56 -24.87 -15.09
N TYR A 151 -1.08 -23.91 -14.33
CA TYR A 151 -0.63 -23.51 -13.01
C TYR A 151 -1.73 -23.85 -12.01
N ARG A 152 -1.34 -24.46 -10.88
CA ARG A 152 -2.20 -24.85 -9.76
C ARG A 152 -1.47 -24.60 -8.45
N LEU A 153 -2.20 -24.59 -7.35
CA LEU A 153 -1.61 -24.45 -6.02
C LEU A 153 -0.80 -25.70 -5.62
N ASN A 154 0.30 -25.46 -4.90
CA ASN A 154 1.02 -26.50 -4.16
C ASN A 154 0.16 -27.00 -2.98
N SER A 155 0.55 -28.13 -2.39
CA SER A 155 -0.15 -28.69 -1.21
C SER A 155 -0.06 -27.81 0.04
N LYS A 156 1.00 -26.99 0.13
CA LYS A 156 1.18 -25.97 1.16
C LYS A 156 1.51 -24.66 0.48
N THR A 157 0.71 -23.64 0.75
CA THR A 157 0.85 -22.30 0.19
C THR A 157 1.18 -21.30 1.28
N ALA A 158 1.60 -20.10 0.89
CA ALA A 158 1.61 -18.94 1.76
C ALA A 158 0.21 -18.68 2.35
N VAL A 159 0.15 -18.10 3.55
CA VAL A 159 -1.09 -17.62 4.17
C VAL A 159 -1.57 -16.38 3.41
N LEU A 160 -2.85 -16.34 3.07
CA LEU A 160 -3.44 -15.25 2.29
C LEU A 160 -3.86 -14.10 3.22
N ILE A 161 -3.48 -12.87 2.86
CA ILE A 161 -3.92 -11.64 3.50
C ILE A 161 -4.32 -10.64 2.40
N VAL A 162 -5.39 -9.87 2.60
CA VAL A 162 -5.93 -8.99 1.54
C VAL A 162 -5.72 -7.52 1.87
N ARG A 163 -5.18 -6.75 0.92
CA ARG A 163 -5.10 -5.28 1.02
C ARG A 163 -6.24 -4.62 0.25
N PRO A 164 -7.32 -4.16 0.90
CA PRO A 164 -8.36 -3.36 0.25
C PRO A 164 -7.84 -1.96 -0.14
N ARG A 165 -8.55 -1.29 -1.04
CA ARG A 165 -8.33 0.13 -1.36
C ARG A 165 -8.38 1.02 -0.11
N GLY A 166 -7.57 2.09 -0.08
CA GLY A 166 -7.56 3.07 1.00
C GLY A 166 -8.83 3.95 1.07
N TRP A 167 -9.04 4.61 2.22
CA TRP A 167 -10.30 5.32 2.53
C TRP A 167 -10.75 6.40 1.54
N HIS A 168 -9.81 6.95 0.78
CA HIS A 168 -10.05 8.02 -0.19
C HIS A 168 -10.63 7.50 -1.52
N LEU A 169 -10.54 6.20 -1.79
CA LEU A 169 -11.00 5.61 -3.05
C LEU A 169 -12.45 5.17 -2.96
N GLU A 170 -13.20 5.50 -4.00
CA GLU A 170 -14.58 5.07 -4.20
C GLU A 170 -14.64 3.88 -5.18
N GLU A 171 -15.74 3.14 -5.11
CA GLU A 171 -16.13 2.18 -6.14
C GLU A 171 -17.23 2.81 -6.99
N LYS A 172 -16.85 3.40 -8.13
CA LYS A 172 -17.79 4.15 -8.97
C LYS A 172 -18.84 3.25 -9.63
N HIS A 173 -18.63 1.94 -9.64
CA HIS A 173 -19.51 0.98 -10.29
C HIS A 173 -20.63 0.44 -9.38
N MET A 174 -20.60 0.76 -8.08
CA MET A 174 -21.64 0.36 -7.13
C MET A 174 -22.09 1.57 -6.31
N GLN A 175 -23.40 1.80 -6.30
CA GLN A 175 -24.00 2.95 -5.63
C GLN A 175 -25.10 2.52 -4.66
N VAL A 176 -25.21 3.21 -3.54
CA VAL A 176 -26.37 3.13 -2.63
C VAL A 176 -27.02 4.50 -2.63
N ASP A 177 -28.29 4.57 -3.05
CA ASP A 177 -29.05 5.82 -3.17
C ASP A 177 -28.32 6.91 -3.99
N GLY A 178 -27.63 6.49 -5.05
CA GLY A 178 -26.89 7.35 -5.98
C GLY A 178 -25.52 7.82 -5.47
N LYS A 179 -25.10 7.43 -4.26
CA LYS A 179 -23.75 7.68 -3.75
C LYS A 179 -22.85 6.48 -4.04
N ASN A 180 -21.66 6.73 -4.58
CA ASN A 180 -20.65 5.70 -4.76
C ASN A 180 -20.32 5.02 -3.44
N MET A 181 -20.13 3.71 -3.47
CA MET A 181 -19.63 2.98 -2.31
C MET A 181 -18.15 3.30 -2.06
N SER A 182 -17.69 3.09 -0.83
CA SER A 182 -16.25 3.08 -0.54
C SER A 182 -15.59 1.87 -1.17
N GLY A 183 -14.49 2.05 -1.89
CA GLY A 183 -13.68 0.94 -2.40
C GLY A 183 -13.20 0.04 -1.26
N SER A 184 -12.77 0.65 -0.14
CA SER A 184 -12.37 -0.05 1.08
C SER A 184 -13.44 -1.02 1.60
N LEU A 185 -14.71 -0.57 1.68
CA LEU A 185 -15.82 -1.38 2.18
C LEU A 185 -16.21 -2.49 1.20
N VAL A 186 -16.11 -2.23 -0.10
CA VAL A 186 -16.39 -3.21 -1.15
C VAL A 186 -15.36 -4.34 -1.12
N ASP A 187 -14.09 -3.99 -1.15
CA ASP A 187 -13.00 -4.96 -1.21
C ASP A 187 -12.95 -5.83 0.06
N PHE A 188 -13.06 -5.20 1.23
CA PHE A 188 -13.20 -5.88 2.51
C PHE A 188 -14.44 -6.76 2.54
N GLY A 189 -15.59 -6.18 2.20
CA GLY A 189 -16.89 -6.82 2.38
C GLY A 189 -17.05 -8.07 1.53
N LEU A 190 -16.66 -8.01 0.26
CA LEU A 190 -16.72 -9.15 -0.65
C LEU A 190 -15.75 -10.26 -0.23
N TYR A 191 -14.48 -9.91 0.06
CA TYR A 191 -13.51 -10.91 0.47
C TYR A 191 -13.94 -11.59 1.78
N PHE A 192 -14.34 -10.81 2.78
CA PHE A 192 -14.83 -11.34 4.05
C PHE A 192 -16.03 -12.25 3.87
N PHE A 193 -17.07 -11.78 3.17
CA PHE A 193 -18.34 -12.49 3.02
C PHE A 193 -18.17 -13.87 2.36
N HIS A 194 -17.35 -13.93 1.31
CA HIS A 194 -17.16 -15.16 0.54
C HIS A 194 -16.19 -16.15 1.18
N ASN A 195 -15.27 -15.69 2.05
CA ASN A 195 -14.13 -16.51 2.46
C ASN A 195 -14.01 -16.76 3.96
N ALA A 196 -14.59 -15.92 4.82
CA ALA A 196 -14.34 -15.99 6.27
C ALA A 196 -14.62 -17.39 6.85
N LYS A 197 -15.73 -18.02 6.50
CA LYS A 197 -16.08 -19.37 6.99
C LYS A 197 -15.09 -20.44 6.50
N ALA A 198 -14.82 -20.48 5.20
CA ALA A 198 -13.89 -21.45 4.61
C ALA A 198 -12.45 -21.28 5.14
N LEU A 199 -12.02 -20.05 5.43
CA LEU A 199 -10.72 -19.76 6.06
C LEU A 199 -10.66 -20.33 7.48
N LEU A 200 -11.71 -20.14 8.28
CA LEU A 200 -11.79 -20.65 9.64
C LEU A 200 -11.83 -22.18 9.69
N GLU A 201 -12.57 -22.82 8.78
CA GLU A 201 -12.69 -24.29 8.69
C GLU A 201 -11.34 -24.98 8.45
N LYS A 202 -10.42 -24.32 7.74
CA LYS A 202 -9.05 -24.84 7.50
C LYS A 202 -8.00 -24.33 8.49
N GLY A 203 -8.42 -23.69 9.58
CA GLY A 203 -7.53 -23.25 10.67
C GLY A 203 -6.75 -21.96 10.38
N SER A 204 -7.21 -21.16 9.41
CA SER A 204 -6.73 -19.79 9.13
C SER A 204 -7.81 -18.78 9.52
N GLY A 205 -7.80 -17.57 8.95
CA GLY A 205 -8.81 -16.55 9.24
C GLY A 205 -8.91 -15.45 8.18
N PRO A 206 -9.94 -14.59 8.26
CA PRO A 206 -10.10 -13.43 7.38
C PRO A 206 -9.09 -12.35 7.76
N TYR A 207 -7.99 -12.26 7.00
CA TYR A 207 -6.86 -11.38 7.29
C TYR A 207 -6.75 -10.22 6.30
N PHE A 208 -6.40 -9.03 6.81
CA PHE A 208 -6.33 -7.79 6.03
C PHE A 208 -5.05 -6.99 6.23
N TYR A 209 -4.64 -6.26 5.20
CA TYR A 209 -3.64 -5.20 5.26
C TYR A 209 -4.30 -3.85 5.04
N LEU A 210 -4.15 -2.90 5.95
CA LEU A 210 -4.89 -1.63 5.92
C LEU A 210 -3.97 -0.47 5.50
N PRO A 211 -4.15 0.11 4.30
CA PRO A 211 -3.25 1.13 3.76
C PRO A 211 -3.62 2.56 4.16
N LYS A 212 -2.64 3.46 4.09
CA LYS A 212 -2.78 4.92 4.02
C LYS A 212 -3.69 5.56 5.08
N MET A 213 -3.71 5.00 6.30
CA MET A 213 -4.39 5.64 7.43
C MET A 213 -3.62 6.86 7.93
N GLU A 214 -4.32 7.90 8.36
CA GLU A 214 -3.72 9.16 8.85
C GLU A 214 -4.06 9.46 10.32
N SER A 215 -4.90 8.63 10.96
CA SER A 215 -5.25 8.79 12.37
C SER A 215 -5.77 7.52 13.05
N TYR A 216 -5.63 7.43 14.37
CA TYR A 216 -6.27 6.40 15.20
C TYR A 216 -7.80 6.37 15.05
N LEU A 217 -8.46 7.48 14.71
CA LEU A 217 -9.90 7.50 14.47
C LEU A 217 -10.32 6.71 13.22
N GLU A 218 -9.41 6.54 12.27
CA GLU A 218 -9.62 5.70 11.08
C GLU A 218 -9.39 4.22 11.40
N ALA A 219 -8.45 3.94 12.31
CA ALA A 219 -8.30 2.60 12.89
C ALA A 219 -9.57 2.19 13.67
N ARG A 220 -10.19 3.13 14.41
CA ARG A 220 -11.49 2.92 15.07
C ARG A 220 -12.60 2.59 14.07
N LEU A 221 -12.67 3.31 12.95
CA LEU A 221 -13.65 3.00 11.90
C LEU A 221 -13.50 1.56 11.40
N TRP A 222 -12.27 1.12 11.12
CA TRP A 222 -12.01 -0.28 10.77
C TRP A 222 -12.44 -1.25 11.86
N ASN A 223 -12.14 -0.95 13.13
CA ASN A 223 -12.56 -1.79 14.25
C ASN A 223 -14.09 -1.94 14.30
N ASP A 224 -14.84 -0.85 14.14
CA ASP A 224 -16.31 -0.88 14.15
C ASP A 224 -16.87 -1.72 13.00
N ILE A 225 -16.25 -1.62 11.81
CA ILE A 225 -16.58 -2.45 10.64
C ILE A 225 -16.32 -3.93 10.91
N PHE A 226 -15.18 -4.27 11.53
CA PHE A 226 -14.84 -5.65 11.87
C PHE A 226 -15.79 -6.23 12.92
N VAL A 227 -16.12 -5.47 13.96
CA VAL A 227 -17.12 -5.85 14.98
C VAL A 227 -18.46 -6.13 14.31
N PHE A 228 -18.92 -5.23 13.43
CA PHE A 228 -20.16 -5.40 12.69
C PHE A 228 -20.14 -6.65 11.81
N ALA A 229 -19.09 -6.84 11.00
CA ALA A 229 -18.98 -7.95 10.07
C ALA A 229 -18.96 -9.32 10.78
N GLN A 230 -18.21 -9.43 11.87
CA GLN A 230 -18.16 -10.65 12.69
C GLN A 230 -19.52 -10.97 13.30
N LYS A 231 -20.22 -9.96 13.83
CA LYS A 231 -21.59 -10.11 14.34
C LYS A 231 -22.56 -10.54 13.23
N TYR A 232 -22.45 -9.94 12.05
CA TYR A 232 -23.35 -10.18 10.92
C TYR A 232 -23.35 -11.65 10.48
N ILE A 233 -22.17 -12.27 10.35
CA ILE A 233 -22.07 -13.69 9.93
C ILE A 233 -21.98 -14.68 11.11
N GLY A 234 -22.01 -14.18 12.35
CA GLY A 234 -22.04 -15.01 13.56
C GLY A 234 -20.70 -15.65 13.94
N ILE A 235 -19.58 -14.94 13.78
CA ILE A 235 -18.24 -15.38 14.23
C ILE A 235 -17.76 -14.56 15.45
N PRO A 236 -16.83 -15.08 16.27
CA PRO A 236 -16.36 -14.38 17.47
C PRO A 236 -15.67 -13.04 17.17
N ASN A 237 -15.72 -12.10 18.11
CA ASN A 237 -14.93 -10.87 18.04
C ASN A 237 -13.42 -11.18 18.07
N GLY A 238 -12.61 -10.42 17.35
CA GLY A 238 -11.16 -10.64 17.23
C GLY A 238 -10.76 -11.79 16.30
N THR A 239 -11.71 -12.31 15.51
CA THR A 239 -11.47 -13.33 14.48
C THR A 239 -10.83 -12.73 13.23
N ILE A 240 -11.30 -11.55 12.81
CA ILE A 240 -10.63 -10.74 11.79
C ILE A 240 -9.28 -10.29 12.35
N LYS A 241 -8.22 -10.41 11.55
CA LYS A 241 -6.90 -9.84 11.88
C LYS A 241 -6.43 -8.88 10.82
N ALA A 242 -5.82 -7.77 11.23
CA ALA A 242 -5.44 -6.68 10.36
C ALA A 242 -4.01 -6.19 10.69
N THR A 243 -3.15 -6.18 9.68
CA THR A 243 -1.85 -5.50 9.74
C THR A 243 -2.01 -4.11 9.14
N VAL A 244 -1.53 -3.07 9.82
CA VAL A 244 -1.65 -1.69 9.33
C VAL A 244 -0.35 -1.27 8.65
N LEU A 245 -0.42 -0.76 7.42
CA LEU A 245 0.72 -0.07 6.83
C LEU A 245 0.84 1.30 7.49
N LEU A 246 1.94 1.52 8.21
CA LEU A 246 2.17 2.79 8.90
C LEU A 246 2.86 3.77 7.96
N GLU A 247 2.27 4.02 6.81
CA GLU A 247 2.90 4.63 5.64
C GLU A 247 2.51 6.10 5.40
N THR A 248 1.98 6.77 6.43
CA THR A 248 1.76 8.21 6.40
C THR A 248 2.52 8.88 7.54
N ILE A 249 3.00 10.11 7.32
CA ILE A 249 3.72 10.85 8.35
C ILE A 249 2.83 11.08 9.58
N HIS A 250 1.53 11.32 9.37
CA HIS A 250 0.57 11.52 10.46
C HIS A 250 0.48 10.30 11.37
N ALA A 251 0.43 9.09 10.79
CA ALA A 251 0.30 7.85 11.55
C ALA A 251 1.53 7.56 12.44
N SER A 252 2.71 8.10 12.12
CA SER A 252 3.91 7.94 12.96
C SER A 252 3.82 8.63 14.33
N PHE A 253 2.85 9.54 14.50
CA PHE A 253 2.57 10.19 15.78
C PHE A 253 1.42 9.54 16.56
N GLU A 254 0.75 8.54 15.96
CA GLU A 254 -0.46 7.90 16.49
C GLU A 254 -0.36 6.36 16.45
N MET A 255 0.86 5.80 16.35
CA MET A 255 1.11 4.36 16.19
C MET A 255 0.45 3.51 17.30
N ASP A 256 0.57 3.98 18.54
CA ASP A 256 0.14 3.25 19.73
C ASP A 256 -1.38 3.34 19.89
N GLU A 257 -1.96 4.49 19.58
CA GLU A 257 -3.38 4.72 19.51
C GLU A 257 -4.03 3.90 18.38
N ILE A 258 -3.39 3.78 17.21
CA ILE A 258 -3.86 2.91 16.12
C ILE A 258 -3.91 1.45 16.58
N LEU A 259 -2.85 0.96 17.23
CA LEU A 259 -2.83 -0.38 17.81
C LEU A 259 -3.88 -0.56 18.90
N TYR A 260 -4.15 0.47 19.70
CA TYR A 260 -5.15 0.43 20.76
C TYR A 260 -6.58 0.32 20.22
N GLU A 261 -6.92 1.14 19.23
CA GLU A 261 -8.24 1.14 18.59
C GLU A 261 -8.52 -0.18 17.85
N LEU A 262 -7.47 -0.82 17.34
CA LEU A 262 -7.55 -2.12 16.67
C LEU A 262 -7.15 -3.29 17.57
N LYS A 263 -7.00 -3.13 18.89
CA LYS A 263 -6.31 -4.13 19.73
C LYS A 263 -6.87 -5.55 19.64
N ASP A 264 -8.17 -5.72 19.41
CA ASP A 264 -8.80 -7.03 19.29
C ASP A 264 -8.54 -7.68 17.91
N HIS A 265 -8.32 -6.86 16.90
CA HIS A 265 -8.17 -7.24 15.49
C HIS A 265 -6.75 -7.01 14.96
N SER A 266 -5.81 -6.52 15.77
CA SER A 266 -4.48 -6.18 15.27
C SER A 266 -3.63 -7.43 15.01
N ALA A 267 -2.83 -7.36 13.95
CA ALA A 267 -1.70 -8.23 13.65
C ALA A 267 -0.43 -7.42 13.37
N GLY A 268 -0.34 -6.22 13.94
CA GLY A 268 0.86 -5.38 13.90
C GLY A 268 0.88 -4.31 12.82
N LEU A 269 2.07 -3.74 12.63
CA LEU A 269 2.33 -2.61 11.74
C LEU A 269 3.39 -2.97 10.71
N ASN A 270 3.40 -2.27 9.57
CA ASN A 270 4.40 -2.39 8.53
C ASN A 270 5.09 -1.04 8.25
N CYS A 271 6.39 -1.09 7.97
CA CYS A 271 7.16 0.05 7.48
C CYS A 271 7.15 0.13 5.95
N GLY A 272 6.77 1.30 5.42
CA GLY A 272 6.84 1.63 3.99
C GLY A 272 7.96 2.63 3.67
N ARG A 273 8.31 2.75 2.39
CA ARG A 273 9.26 3.78 1.90
C ARG A 273 8.55 4.84 1.05
N TRP A 274 8.03 4.45 -0.11
CA TRP A 274 7.51 5.42 -1.08
C TRP A 274 6.29 6.19 -0.60
N ASP A 275 5.26 5.49 -0.10
CA ASP A 275 4.08 6.15 0.46
C ASP A 275 4.41 7.06 1.65
N TYR A 276 5.36 6.64 2.50
CA TYR A 276 5.75 7.43 3.67
C TYR A 276 6.44 8.74 3.27
N ILE A 277 7.41 8.68 2.35
CA ILE A 277 8.12 9.86 1.84
C ILE A 277 7.16 10.75 1.02
N PHE A 278 6.27 10.14 0.24
CA PHE A 278 5.20 10.84 -0.47
C PHE A 278 4.28 11.59 0.52
N SER A 279 3.85 10.92 1.59
CA SER A 279 3.04 11.51 2.64
C SER A 279 3.77 12.63 3.37
N PHE A 280 5.06 12.48 3.63
CA PHE A 280 5.90 13.52 4.23
C PHE A 280 5.93 14.78 3.34
N LEU A 281 6.22 14.61 2.05
CA LEU A 281 6.20 15.71 1.08
C LEU A 281 4.82 16.35 0.99
N LYS A 282 3.76 15.56 0.85
CA LYS A 282 2.38 16.05 0.75
C LYS A 282 1.97 16.86 1.98
N ALA A 283 2.28 16.35 3.17
CA ALA A 283 1.92 16.99 4.43
C ALA A 283 2.66 18.31 4.63
N PHE A 284 3.93 18.38 4.25
CA PHE A 284 4.79 19.54 4.47
C PHE A 284 5.04 20.39 3.21
N ARG A 285 4.19 20.23 2.19
CA ARG A 285 4.37 20.83 0.85
C ARG A 285 4.53 22.35 0.85
N ASN A 286 4.03 23.04 1.87
CA ASN A 286 4.03 24.50 2.00
C ASN A 286 5.16 25.03 2.90
N HIS A 287 6.02 24.17 3.45
CA HIS A 287 7.12 24.56 4.32
C HIS A 287 8.45 24.48 3.55
N ASN A 288 9.07 25.62 3.27
CA ASN A 288 10.27 25.73 2.44
C ASN A 288 11.46 24.89 2.95
N GLU A 289 11.53 24.66 4.25
CA GLU A 289 12.57 23.86 4.89
C GLU A 289 12.41 22.35 4.65
N PHE A 290 11.25 21.88 4.17
CA PHE A 290 10.94 20.46 3.91
C PHE A 290 11.21 20.00 2.47
N LEU A 291 12.13 20.67 1.78
CA LEU A 291 12.57 20.28 0.44
C LEU A 291 13.33 18.94 0.48
N LEU A 292 12.88 17.95 -0.29
CA LEU A 292 13.53 16.65 -0.35
C LEU A 292 14.53 16.54 -1.51
N PRO A 293 15.67 15.83 -1.34
CA PRO A 293 16.59 15.49 -2.43
C PRO A 293 16.00 14.37 -3.29
N ASP A 294 16.74 13.89 -4.30
CA ASP A 294 16.31 12.73 -5.12
C ASP A 294 15.78 11.57 -4.25
N ARG A 295 14.60 11.03 -4.57
CA ARG A 295 13.98 9.95 -3.76
C ARG A 295 14.87 8.71 -3.60
N ALA A 296 15.76 8.45 -4.55
CA ALA A 296 16.72 7.35 -4.48
C ALA A 296 17.68 7.50 -3.29
N GLN A 297 18.06 8.74 -2.94
CA GLN A 297 18.95 9.08 -1.83
C GLN A 297 18.24 9.05 -0.47
N VAL A 298 16.90 9.18 -0.45
CA VAL A 298 16.08 9.07 0.76
C VAL A 298 15.86 7.60 1.12
N THR A 299 16.93 6.93 1.58
CA THR A 299 16.93 5.51 1.95
C THR A 299 16.37 5.26 3.35
N MET A 300 16.15 4.00 3.72
CA MET A 300 15.75 3.62 5.09
C MET A 300 16.82 3.93 6.16
N THR A 301 18.04 4.33 5.76
CA THR A 301 19.11 4.77 6.67
C THR A 301 19.13 6.28 6.86
N ALA A 302 18.34 7.06 6.11
CA ALA A 302 18.17 8.49 6.38
C ALA A 302 17.63 8.69 7.81
N PRO A 303 18.08 9.72 8.57
CA PRO A 303 17.77 9.86 9.99
C PRO A 303 16.28 9.74 10.36
N PHE A 304 15.38 10.42 9.64
CA PHE A 304 13.94 10.33 9.93
C PHE A 304 13.32 8.98 9.56
N MET A 305 13.75 8.33 8.48
CA MET A 305 13.32 6.97 8.13
C MET A 305 13.82 5.94 9.15
N ARG A 306 15.02 6.17 9.68
CA ARG A 306 15.62 5.37 10.73
C ARG A 306 14.84 5.51 12.03
N ALA A 307 14.54 6.74 12.45
CA ALA A 307 13.71 7.05 13.61
C ALA A 307 12.32 6.41 13.48
N TYR A 308 11.71 6.52 12.31
CA TYR A 308 10.45 5.89 11.96
C TYR A 308 10.46 4.38 12.15
N SER A 309 11.38 3.65 11.49
CA SER A 309 11.48 2.18 11.58
C SER A 309 11.69 1.72 13.03
N LEU A 310 12.63 2.36 13.73
CA LEU A 310 12.94 2.05 15.13
C LEU A 310 11.73 2.26 16.06
N LYS A 311 10.97 3.34 15.86
CA LYS A 311 9.78 3.63 16.65
C LYS A 311 8.63 2.65 16.37
N VAL A 312 8.47 2.22 15.11
CA VAL A 312 7.50 1.17 14.75
C VAL A 312 7.83 -0.12 15.50
N ILE A 313 9.09 -0.57 15.45
CA ILE A 313 9.53 -1.79 16.15
C ILE A 313 9.26 -1.68 17.65
N GLN A 314 9.72 -0.60 18.29
CA GLN A 314 9.54 -0.38 19.72
C GLN A 314 8.06 -0.40 20.13
N THR A 315 7.20 0.30 19.37
CA THR A 315 5.78 0.42 19.67
C THR A 315 5.07 -0.93 19.49
N CYS A 316 5.28 -1.59 18.35
CA CYS A 316 4.71 -2.93 18.08
C CYS A 316 5.11 -3.93 19.18
N HIS A 317 6.40 -4.03 19.47
CA HIS A 317 6.90 -5.02 20.40
C HIS A 317 6.44 -4.75 21.82
N ARG A 318 6.32 -3.48 22.24
CA ARG A 318 5.69 -3.14 23.52
C ARG A 318 4.26 -3.68 23.63
N ARG A 319 3.51 -3.67 22.53
CA ARG A 319 2.12 -4.15 22.47
C ARG A 319 1.98 -5.63 22.10
N ASN A 320 3.09 -6.38 22.06
CA ASN A 320 3.17 -7.77 21.59
C ASN A 320 2.59 -7.96 20.17
N ALA A 321 2.77 -6.96 19.32
CA ALA A 321 2.39 -6.96 17.93
C ALA A 321 3.64 -7.12 17.03
N PRO A 322 3.50 -7.70 15.82
CA PRO A 322 4.58 -7.74 14.83
C PRO A 322 4.92 -6.36 14.25
N ALA A 323 6.19 -6.13 13.91
CA ALA A 323 6.70 -5.02 13.12
C ALA A 323 7.32 -5.54 11.82
N ILE A 324 6.64 -5.37 10.69
CA ILE A 324 7.09 -5.85 9.38
C ILE A 324 7.94 -4.77 8.68
N GLY A 325 9.09 -5.17 8.13
CA GLY A 325 10.00 -4.34 7.35
C GLY A 325 9.52 -4.05 5.92
N GLY A 326 10.33 -3.29 5.17
CA GLY A 326 9.92 -2.71 3.90
C GLY A 326 10.08 -3.62 2.69
N MET A 327 9.77 -3.06 1.52
CA MET A 327 9.78 -3.75 0.23
C MET A 327 11.19 -3.89 -0.39
N ALA A 328 11.49 -5.06 -0.94
CA ALA A 328 12.49 -5.24 -1.99
C ALA A 328 11.80 -5.55 -3.34
N ALA A 329 11.83 -4.58 -4.25
CA ALA A 329 11.05 -4.59 -5.49
C ALA A 329 11.82 -5.13 -6.73
N GLN A 330 13.05 -5.60 -6.56
CA GLN A 330 13.91 -5.98 -7.67
C GLN A 330 13.35 -7.19 -8.45
N ILE A 331 13.34 -7.08 -9.76
CA ILE A 331 12.99 -8.15 -10.71
C ILE A 331 14.30 -8.75 -11.25
N PRO A 332 14.52 -10.07 -11.12
CA PRO A 332 15.69 -10.72 -11.70
C PRO A 332 15.80 -10.45 -13.21
N ILE A 333 16.96 -9.96 -13.63
CA ILE A 333 17.31 -9.64 -15.01
C ILE A 333 17.64 -10.93 -15.74
N LYS A 334 16.89 -11.20 -16.81
CA LYS A 334 17.06 -12.41 -17.62
C LYS A 334 18.46 -12.44 -18.24
N ASN A 335 19.14 -13.58 -18.14
CA ASN A 335 20.46 -13.82 -18.72
C ASN A 335 21.57 -12.85 -18.26
N ASN A 336 21.43 -12.22 -17.07
CA ASN A 336 22.47 -11.36 -16.51
C ASN A 336 22.77 -11.70 -15.03
N PRO A 337 23.53 -12.78 -14.75
CA PRO A 337 23.84 -13.21 -13.40
C PRO A 337 24.59 -12.16 -12.58
N GLU A 338 25.52 -11.42 -13.19
CA GLU A 338 26.33 -10.39 -12.50
C GLU A 338 25.47 -9.23 -11.97
N ALA A 339 24.56 -8.71 -12.82
CA ALA A 339 23.64 -7.66 -12.40
C ALA A 339 22.64 -8.14 -11.34
N ASN A 340 22.22 -9.41 -11.43
CA ASN A 340 21.37 -10.03 -10.40
C ASN A 340 22.09 -10.14 -9.06
N GLU A 341 23.35 -10.58 -9.04
CA GLU A 341 24.10 -10.72 -7.80
C GLU A 341 24.31 -9.35 -7.13
N ALA A 342 24.66 -8.32 -7.91
CA ALA A 342 24.78 -6.95 -7.39
C ALA A 342 23.45 -6.40 -6.82
N ALA A 343 22.33 -6.73 -7.46
CA ALA A 343 21.01 -6.36 -6.95
C ALA A 343 20.65 -7.15 -5.67
N PHE A 344 20.95 -8.45 -5.64
CA PHE A 344 20.69 -9.32 -4.49
C PHE A 344 21.54 -8.95 -3.28
N GLU A 345 22.80 -8.53 -3.46
CA GLU A 345 23.63 -8.01 -2.37
C GLU A 345 23.02 -6.77 -1.69
N LYS A 346 22.46 -5.84 -2.47
CA LYS A 346 21.72 -4.70 -1.91
C LYS A 346 20.50 -5.16 -1.12
N VAL A 347 19.76 -6.14 -1.64
CA VAL A 347 18.62 -6.74 -0.93
C VAL A 347 19.09 -7.40 0.37
N ARG A 348 20.17 -8.18 0.36
CA ARG A 348 20.74 -8.84 1.56
C ARG A 348 21.10 -7.82 2.62
N ALA A 349 21.86 -6.78 2.27
CA ALA A 349 22.26 -5.72 3.21
C ALA A 349 21.04 -4.99 3.79
N ASP A 350 20.03 -4.71 2.97
CA ASP A 350 18.80 -4.06 3.44
C ASP A 350 18.01 -4.95 4.40
N LYS A 351 17.90 -6.25 4.11
CA LYS A 351 17.18 -7.23 4.94
C LYS A 351 17.93 -7.57 6.22
N GLU A 352 19.26 -7.59 6.16
CA GLU A 352 20.11 -7.81 7.33
C GLU A 352 19.91 -6.69 8.34
N ARG A 353 19.93 -5.43 7.87
CA ARG A 353 19.63 -4.27 8.71
C ARG A 353 18.25 -4.38 9.36
N GLU A 354 17.20 -4.66 8.58
CA GLU A 354 15.84 -4.81 9.11
C GLU A 354 15.75 -5.90 10.20
N ALA A 355 16.34 -7.07 9.96
CA ALA A 355 16.36 -8.15 10.94
C ALA A 355 17.19 -7.80 12.18
N LEU A 356 18.36 -7.17 12.03
CA LEU A 356 19.19 -6.71 13.14
C LEU A 356 18.49 -5.65 13.98
N ASP A 357 17.67 -4.80 13.38
CA ASP A 357 16.89 -3.79 14.09
C ASP A 357 15.78 -4.39 14.94
N GLY A 358 15.24 -5.53 14.55
CA GLY A 358 14.16 -6.18 15.28
C GLY A 358 12.90 -6.40 14.48
N HIS A 359 12.85 -6.12 13.16
CA HIS A 359 11.66 -6.46 12.38
C HIS A 359 11.37 -7.97 12.44
N ASP A 360 10.08 -8.35 12.50
CA ASP A 360 9.62 -9.74 12.56
C ASP A 360 9.52 -10.40 11.19
N GLY A 361 9.65 -9.60 10.13
CA GLY A 361 9.61 -10.05 8.75
C GLY A 361 9.82 -8.90 7.77
N THR A 362 9.76 -9.21 6.48
CA THR A 362 10.01 -8.26 5.40
C THR A 362 9.15 -8.54 4.16
N TRP A 363 9.04 -7.55 3.27
CA TRP A 363 8.39 -7.68 1.97
C TRP A 363 9.33 -7.90 0.79
N VAL A 364 8.85 -8.66 -0.21
CA VAL A 364 9.40 -8.77 -1.56
C VAL A 364 8.28 -8.67 -2.61
N ALA A 365 8.58 -8.16 -3.80
CA ALA A 365 7.59 -8.04 -4.90
C ALA A 365 7.72 -9.15 -5.96
N HIS A 366 8.75 -10.00 -5.87
CA HIS A 366 9.01 -11.03 -6.88
C HIS A 366 9.41 -12.37 -6.22
N PRO A 367 8.87 -13.52 -6.68
CA PRO A 367 9.18 -14.83 -6.10
C PRO A 367 10.68 -15.17 -6.07
N GLY A 368 11.44 -14.67 -7.05
CA GLY A 368 12.89 -14.86 -7.12
C GLY A 368 13.68 -14.22 -5.96
N LEU A 369 13.10 -13.27 -5.22
CA LEU A 369 13.73 -12.66 -4.04
C LEU A 369 13.37 -13.36 -2.73
N VAL A 370 12.36 -14.23 -2.74
CA VAL A 370 11.94 -14.97 -1.53
C VAL A 370 13.11 -15.74 -0.91
N PRO A 371 13.92 -16.54 -1.66
CA PRO A 371 15.03 -17.28 -1.08
C PRO A 371 16.08 -16.37 -0.43
N VAL A 372 16.39 -15.22 -1.05
CA VAL A 372 17.38 -14.26 -0.55
C VAL A 372 16.93 -13.64 0.77
N ALA A 373 15.69 -13.14 0.83
CA ALA A 373 15.12 -12.58 2.06
C ALA A 373 14.99 -13.65 3.16
N MET A 374 14.59 -14.86 2.78
CA MET A 374 14.40 -16.00 3.69
C MET A 374 15.72 -16.40 4.34
N GLU A 375 16.81 -16.45 3.59
CA GLU A 375 18.15 -16.79 4.09
C GLU A 375 18.60 -15.82 5.19
N VAL A 376 18.47 -14.52 4.95
CA VAL A 376 18.85 -13.47 5.89
C VAL A 376 18.06 -13.60 7.21
N PHE A 377 16.73 -13.67 7.12
CA PHE A 377 15.89 -13.79 8.31
C PHE A 377 16.09 -15.13 9.03
N ASN A 378 16.32 -16.23 8.32
CA ASN A 378 16.62 -17.52 8.95
C ASN A 378 17.97 -17.50 9.72
N HIS A 379 18.95 -16.76 9.22
CA HIS A 379 20.25 -16.64 9.86
C HIS A 379 20.18 -15.84 11.17
N ILE A 380 19.52 -14.67 11.12
CA ILE A 380 19.47 -13.69 12.22
C ILE A 380 18.33 -14.00 13.20
N MET A 381 17.13 -14.29 12.68
CA MET A 381 15.91 -14.58 13.43
C MET A 381 15.60 -16.08 13.40
N LYS A 382 16.26 -16.83 14.30
CA LYS A 382 16.03 -18.27 14.48
C LYS A 382 14.70 -18.60 15.16
N THR A 383 14.11 -17.62 15.85
CA THR A 383 12.76 -17.69 16.43
C THR A 383 11.69 -17.49 15.36
N PRO A 384 10.41 -17.77 15.65
CA PRO A 384 9.32 -17.45 14.72
C PRO A 384 9.19 -15.94 14.42
N ASN A 385 9.52 -15.11 15.41
CA ASN A 385 9.47 -13.64 15.35
C ASN A 385 10.47 -13.04 16.37
N GLN A 386 10.59 -11.72 16.42
CA GLN A 386 11.42 -10.92 17.33
C GLN A 386 10.63 -10.04 18.30
N ILE A 387 9.33 -10.28 18.51
CA ILE A 387 8.44 -9.50 19.39
C ILE A 387 9.01 -9.31 20.82
N PHE A 388 9.89 -10.21 21.28
CA PHE A 388 10.58 -10.11 22.56
C PHE A 388 11.64 -8.99 22.62
N ARG A 389 12.14 -8.49 21.48
CA ARG A 389 13.17 -7.44 21.39
C ARG A 389 12.54 -6.05 21.55
N LYS A 390 12.34 -5.61 22.80
CA LYS A 390 11.58 -4.39 23.10
C LYS A 390 12.21 -3.07 22.65
N ARG A 391 13.51 -3.06 22.29
CA ARG A 391 14.26 -1.85 21.92
C ARG A 391 14.12 -0.74 22.97
N GLU A 392 14.40 -1.05 24.23
CA GLU A 392 14.26 -0.09 25.34
C GLU A 392 15.37 0.97 25.35
N GLU A 393 16.47 0.71 24.65
CA GLU A 393 17.63 1.60 24.58
C GLU A 393 17.43 2.81 23.64
N ILE A 394 16.38 2.80 22.81
CA ILE A 394 16.10 3.89 21.86
C ILE A 394 15.03 4.85 22.40
N HIS A 395 15.21 6.13 22.07
CA HIS A 395 14.23 7.17 22.34
C HIS A 395 14.06 8.02 21.08
N VAL A 396 12.87 7.97 20.48
CA VAL A 396 12.53 8.69 19.24
C VAL A 396 11.59 9.84 19.56
N THR A 397 12.04 11.06 19.27
CA THR A 397 11.31 12.31 19.47
C THR A 397 10.50 12.71 18.23
N GLU A 398 9.66 13.73 18.39
CA GLU A 398 8.92 14.34 17.27
C GLU A 398 9.85 14.96 16.23
N LYS A 399 10.97 15.56 16.68
CA LYS A 399 11.96 16.18 15.79
C LYS A 399 12.67 15.14 14.93
N ASP A 400 13.02 13.99 15.50
CA ASP A 400 13.70 12.92 14.75
C ASP A 400 12.82 12.42 13.60
N LEU A 401 11.49 12.33 13.80
CA LEU A 401 10.54 11.92 12.75
C LEU A 401 10.33 12.97 11.66
N LEU A 402 10.64 14.24 11.95
CA LEU A 402 10.46 15.38 11.04
C LEU A 402 11.77 15.85 10.40
N GLU A 403 12.90 15.21 10.71
CA GLU A 403 14.21 15.61 10.19
C GLU A 403 14.25 15.45 8.66
N VAL A 404 14.52 16.56 7.96
CA VAL A 404 14.56 16.58 6.51
C VAL A 404 15.86 15.93 6.03
N PRO A 405 15.79 14.88 5.18
CA PRO A 405 16.99 14.20 4.70
C PRO A 405 17.83 15.12 3.81
N VAL A 406 19.16 15.07 3.98
CA VAL A 406 20.11 15.83 3.16
C VAL A 406 20.56 15.00 1.96
N GLY A 407 20.64 15.63 0.80
CA GLY A 407 21.13 15.03 -0.44
C GLY A 407 21.15 16.04 -1.57
N THR A 408 21.20 15.56 -2.82
CA THR A 408 21.16 16.41 -4.01
C THR A 408 19.90 16.18 -4.83
N ILE A 409 19.49 17.19 -5.58
CA ILE A 409 18.51 17.07 -6.66
C ILE A 409 19.30 17.00 -7.96
N THR A 410 19.13 15.95 -8.75
CA THR A 410 19.92 15.75 -9.98
C THR A 410 19.03 15.71 -11.23
N GLU A 411 19.61 16.04 -12.39
CA GLU A 411 18.87 15.91 -13.66
C GLU A 411 18.44 14.46 -13.90
N GLU A 412 19.31 13.50 -13.58
CA GLU A 412 19.01 12.08 -13.70
C GLU A 412 17.85 11.66 -12.78
N GLY A 413 17.82 12.15 -11.54
CA GLY A 413 16.69 11.97 -10.62
C GLY A 413 15.38 12.56 -11.17
N LEU A 414 15.43 13.76 -11.72
CA LEU A 414 14.28 14.42 -12.35
C LEU A 414 13.76 13.66 -13.58
N ARG A 415 14.65 13.28 -14.50
CA ARG A 415 14.31 12.45 -15.68
C ARG A 415 13.72 11.10 -15.27
N MET A 416 14.32 10.44 -14.28
CA MET A 416 13.80 9.18 -13.75
C MET A 416 12.38 9.35 -13.19
N ASN A 417 12.11 10.42 -12.43
CA ASN A 417 10.76 10.71 -11.92
C ASN A 417 9.75 10.93 -13.05
N ILE A 418 10.10 11.68 -14.09
CA ILE A 418 9.22 11.90 -15.25
C ILE A 418 8.97 10.58 -15.99
N SER A 419 10.03 9.85 -16.33
CA SER A 419 9.94 8.60 -17.09
C SER A 419 9.14 7.53 -16.34
N VAL A 420 9.49 7.25 -15.08
CA VAL A 420 8.79 6.23 -14.27
C VAL A 420 7.36 6.65 -13.98
N GLY A 421 7.12 7.93 -13.65
CA GLY A 421 5.76 8.44 -13.42
C GLY A 421 4.83 8.24 -14.61
N ILE A 422 5.29 8.58 -15.83
CA ILE A 422 4.50 8.42 -17.05
C ILE A 422 4.32 6.94 -17.42
N GLN A 423 5.38 6.13 -17.39
CA GLN A 423 5.30 4.70 -17.72
C GLN A 423 4.37 3.95 -16.77
N TYR A 424 4.41 4.28 -15.48
CA TYR A 424 3.51 3.70 -14.50
C TYR A 424 2.06 4.07 -14.78
N ILE A 425 1.75 5.36 -14.98
CA ILE A 425 0.38 5.81 -15.25
C ILE A 425 -0.15 5.16 -16.54
N ALA A 426 0.69 5.02 -17.58
CA ALA A 426 0.32 4.33 -18.83
C ALA A 426 -0.04 2.86 -18.59
N SER A 427 0.75 2.15 -17.77
CA SER A 427 0.44 0.78 -17.35
C SER A 427 -0.87 0.70 -16.54
N TRP A 428 -1.04 1.60 -15.57
CA TRP A 428 -2.21 1.64 -14.69
C TRP A 428 -3.50 1.93 -15.46
N LEU A 429 -3.49 2.90 -16.38
CA LEU A 429 -4.62 3.19 -17.28
C LEU A 429 -4.89 2.04 -18.26
N SER A 430 -3.90 1.19 -18.51
CA SER A 430 -4.06 -0.04 -19.30
C SER A 430 -4.51 -1.24 -18.46
N GLY A 431 -5.02 -1.01 -17.24
CA GLY A 431 -5.52 -2.05 -16.34
C GLY A 431 -4.44 -2.78 -15.54
N ARG A 432 -3.18 -2.30 -15.52
CA ARG A 432 -2.05 -2.97 -14.86
C ARG A 432 -1.35 -2.07 -13.83
N GLY A 433 -1.69 -2.23 -12.56
CA GLY A 433 -1.08 -1.49 -11.44
C GLY A 433 0.25 -2.05 -10.93
N ALA A 434 0.63 -3.28 -11.29
CA ALA A 434 1.96 -3.84 -11.00
C ALA A 434 2.81 -3.77 -12.26
N ALA A 435 3.69 -2.77 -12.34
CA ALA A 435 4.39 -2.41 -13.57
C ALA A 435 5.90 -2.73 -13.48
N PRO A 436 6.43 -3.65 -14.32
CA PRO A 436 7.87 -3.87 -14.41
C PRO A 436 8.52 -2.71 -15.18
N ILE A 437 9.19 -1.79 -14.46
CA ILE A 437 9.86 -0.61 -15.03
C ILE A 437 11.32 -0.63 -14.56
N TYR A 438 12.26 -0.61 -15.50
CA TYR A 438 13.71 -0.66 -15.22
C TYR A 438 14.12 -1.77 -14.23
N ASN A 439 13.51 -2.96 -14.35
CA ASN A 439 13.71 -4.14 -13.50
C ASN A 439 13.31 -3.95 -12.03
N LEU A 440 12.41 -3.01 -11.75
CA LEU A 440 11.70 -2.89 -10.48
C LEU A 440 10.22 -3.18 -10.72
N MET A 441 9.57 -3.86 -9.78
CA MET A 441 8.12 -4.01 -9.77
C MET A 441 7.52 -2.79 -9.09
N GLU A 442 7.08 -1.82 -9.88
CA GLU A 442 6.55 -0.55 -9.41
C GLU A 442 5.04 -0.62 -9.18
N ASP A 443 4.59 0.12 -8.17
CA ASP A 443 3.18 0.35 -7.82
C ASP A 443 2.86 1.86 -7.77
N ALA A 444 1.63 2.22 -7.37
CA ALA A 444 1.19 3.62 -7.44
C ALA A 444 2.02 4.54 -6.55
N ALA A 445 2.50 4.08 -5.40
CA ALA A 445 3.36 4.86 -4.51
C ALA A 445 4.63 5.36 -5.22
N THR A 446 5.21 4.57 -6.15
CA THR A 446 6.37 5.03 -6.95
C THR A 446 6.01 6.23 -7.85
N ALA A 447 4.86 6.18 -8.51
CA ALA A 447 4.41 7.31 -9.34
C ALA A 447 4.00 8.53 -8.50
N GLU A 448 3.43 8.30 -7.30
CA GLU A 448 3.09 9.35 -6.36
C GLU A 448 4.31 10.12 -5.88
N ILE A 449 5.35 9.44 -5.38
CA ILE A 449 6.57 10.13 -4.98
C ILE A 449 7.24 10.80 -6.18
N SER A 450 7.22 10.17 -7.36
CA SER A 450 7.82 10.74 -8.57
C SER A 450 7.17 12.07 -8.97
N ARG A 451 5.84 12.13 -9.08
CA ARG A 451 5.14 13.38 -9.42
C ARG A 451 5.22 14.40 -8.28
N ALA A 452 5.23 13.94 -7.03
CA ALA A 452 5.30 14.82 -5.87
C ALA A 452 6.64 15.56 -5.77
N GLN A 453 7.75 14.87 -6.04
CA GLN A 453 9.07 15.51 -6.10
C GLN A 453 9.16 16.56 -7.20
N VAL A 454 8.71 16.23 -8.41
CA VAL A 454 8.68 17.19 -9.53
C VAL A 454 7.82 18.41 -9.15
N TRP A 455 6.63 18.17 -8.57
CA TRP A 455 5.75 19.24 -8.10
C TRP A 455 6.42 20.16 -7.06
N GLN A 456 7.13 19.59 -6.08
CA GLN A 456 7.79 20.34 -5.01
C GLN A 456 8.95 21.17 -5.57
N TRP A 457 9.79 20.55 -6.41
CA TRP A 457 10.97 21.20 -6.98
C TRP A 457 10.63 22.35 -7.92
N ILE A 458 9.49 22.30 -8.63
CA ILE A 458 9.02 23.43 -9.45
C ILE A 458 8.66 24.66 -8.59
N ARG A 459 8.27 24.45 -7.33
CA ARG A 459 7.63 25.48 -6.50
C ARG A 459 8.54 26.07 -5.44
N HIS A 460 9.49 25.29 -4.94
CA HIS A 460 10.38 25.71 -3.87
C HIS A 460 11.59 26.46 -4.44
N GLU A 461 12.02 27.53 -3.77
CA GLU A 461 13.18 28.34 -4.18
C GLU A 461 14.49 27.54 -4.24
N GLY A 462 14.59 26.48 -3.42
CA GLY A 462 15.70 25.54 -3.41
C GLY A 462 15.63 24.46 -4.48
N GLY A 463 14.56 24.42 -5.29
CA GLY A 463 14.35 23.49 -6.40
C GLY A 463 15.33 23.72 -7.55
N LYS A 464 16.59 23.34 -7.35
CA LYS A 464 17.67 23.50 -8.30
C LYS A 464 18.38 22.17 -8.49
N LEU A 465 18.70 21.85 -9.73
CA LEU A 465 19.57 20.74 -10.05
C LEU A 465 20.96 20.99 -9.48
N ASN A 466 21.71 19.92 -9.25
CA ASN A 466 23.09 19.96 -8.75
C ASN A 466 24.06 20.70 -9.71
N ASP A 467 23.68 20.88 -10.97
CA ASP A 467 24.39 21.72 -11.95
C ASP A 467 24.02 23.21 -11.89
N GLY A 468 23.10 23.60 -11.00
CA GLY A 468 22.68 24.98 -10.76
C GLY A 468 21.47 25.45 -11.55
N ARG A 469 20.93 24.67 -12.51
CA ARG A 469 19.70 25.03 -13.21
C ARG A 469 18.50 25.03 -12.26
N ASN A 470 17.65 26.05 -12.37
CA ASN A 470 16.36 26.08 -11.68
C ASN A 470 15.42 25.06 -12.30
N ILE A 471 14.68 24.33 -11.47
CA ILE A 471 13.63 23.43 -11.93
C ILE A 471 12.38 24.29 -12.16
N THR A 472 12.07 24.54 -13.43
CA THR A 472 10.91 25.32 -13.85
C THR A 472 9.94 24.43 -14.62
N LEU A 473 8.72 24.95 -14.87
CA LEU A 473 7.78 24.31 -15.79
C LEU A 473 8.37 24.12 -17.19
N GLU A 474 9.16 25.07 -17.67
CA GLU A 474 9.82 25.00 -18.98
C GLU A 474 10.83 23.86 -19.04
N LEU A 475 11.72 23.76 -18.05
CA LEU A 475 12.68 22.67 -17.97
C LEU A 475 11.98 21.32 -17.82
N MET A 476 10.91 21.23 -17.03
CA MET A 476 10.15 19.99 -16.87
C MET A 476 9.52 19.54 -18.19
N GLU A 477 8.96 20.46 -18.99
CA GLU A 477 8.39 20.13 -20.29
C GLU A 477 9.44 19.66 -21.30
N GLU A 478 10.59 20.33 -21.35
CA GLU A 478 11.74 19.94 -22.18
C GLU A 478 12.18 18.51 -21.85
N LEU A 479 12.49 18.24 -20.58
CA LEU A 479 12.91 16.91 -20.14
C LEU A 479 11.84 15.86 -20.38
N LYS A 480 10.55 16.22 -20.24
CA LYS A 480 9.44 15.31 -20.54
C LYS A 480 9.39 14.91 -22.01
N GLU A 481 9.57 15.85 -22.95
CA GLU A 481 9.58 15.51 -24.38
C GLU A 481 10.72 14.55 -24.73
N GLU A 482 11.91 14.79 -24.16
CA GLU A 482 13.07 13.93 -24.35
C GLU A 482 12.88 12.52 -23.75
N GLU A 483 12.36 12.42 -22.54
CA GLU A 483 12.08 11.13 -21.91
C GLU A 483 10.98 10.36 -22.67
N LEU A 484 9.96 11.04 -23.20
CA LEU A 484 8.95 10.38 -24.06
C LEU A 484 9.58 9.82 -25.34
N ALA A 485 10.46 10.57 -26.00
CA ALA A 485 11.19 10.10 -27.17
C ALA A 485 12.13 8.93 -26.84
N LYS A 486 12.69 8.89 -25.63
CA LYS A 486 13.47 7.75 -25.13
C LYS A 486 12.58 6.53 -24.88
N ILE A 487 11.45 6.69 -24.19
CA ILE A 487 10.48 5.62 -23.95
C ILE A 487 9.99 5.02 -25.27
N GLU A 488 9.59 5.84 -26.25
CA GLU A 488 9.15 5.35 -27.57
C GLU A 488 10.23 4.51 -28.27
N ARG A 489 11.51 4.89 -28.15
CA ARG A 489 12.63 4.12 -28.69
C ARG A 489 12.84 2.80 -27.96
N GLU A 490 12.67 2.78 -26.64
CA GLU A 490 12.87 1.58 -25.80
C GLU A 490 11.77 0.54 -26.03
N ILE A 491 10.50 0.96 -26.10
CA ILE A 491 9.36 0.03 -26.20
C ILE A 491 8.87 -0.18 -27.65
N GLY A 492 9.30 0.68 -28.57
CA GLY A 492 8.90 0.70 -29.97
C GLY A 492 7.58 1.44 -30.25
N LYS A 493 7.46 1.95 -31.48
CA LYS A 493 6.35 2.81 -31.93
C LYS A 493 4.96 2.21 -31.72
N GLU A 494 4.80 0.92 -32.01
CA GLU A 494 3.52 0.22 -31.90
C GLU A 494 3.05 0.11 -30.44
N ALA A 495 3.96 -0.24 -29.52
CA ALA A 495 3.62 -0.36 -28.10
C ALA A 495 3.33 1.03 -27.50
N PHE A 496 4.12 2.04 -27.88
CA PHE A 496 3.90 3.42 -27.44
C PHE A 496 2.53 3.96 -27.89
N LYS A 497 2.17 3.76 -29.17
CA LYS A 497 0.88 4.20 -29.72
C LYS A 497 -0.32 3.50 -29.08
N LYS A 498 -0.20 2.22 -28.73
CA LYS A 498 -1.28 1.42 -28.12
C LYS A 498 -1.35 1.55 -26.59
N GLY A 499 -0.26 1.93 -25.93
CA GLY A 499 -0.10 1.87 -24.48
C GLY A 499 -0.64 3.08 -23.70
N ARG A 500 -1.62 3.84 -24.23
CA ARG A 500 -2.22 5.03 -23.58
C ARG A 500 -1.20 6.09 -23.09
N PHE A 501 0.00 6.16 -23.69
CA PHE A 501 1.05 7.10 -23.27
C PHE A 501 0.65 8.57 -23.38
N GLN A 502 -0.22 8.92 -24.33
CA GLN A 502 -0.74 10.28 -24.49
C GLN A 502 -1.59 10.72 -23.28
N GLU A 503 -2.52 9.86 -22.83
CA GLU A 503 -3.35 10.12 -21.66
C GLU A 503 -2.50 10.14 -20.38
N ALA A 504 -1.56 9.19 -20.26
CA ALA A 504 -0.64 9.14 -19.13
C ALA A 504 0.23 10.41 -19.01
N THR A 505 0.75 10.90 -20.13
CA THR A 505 1.51 12.14 -20.21
C THR A 505 0.65 13.33 -19.79
N THR A 506 -0.59 13.38 -20.27
CA THR A 506 -1.53 14.46 -19.95
C THR A 506 -1.85 14.48 -18.46
N LEU A 507 -2.16 13.32 -17.87
CA LEU A 507 -2.43 13.19 -16.44
C LEU A 507 -1.20 13.57 -15.59
N PHE A 508 -0.01 13.03 -15.91
CA PHE A 508 1.23 13.39 -15.21
C PHE A 508 1.48 14.90 -15.24
N THR A 509 1.37 15.50 -16.44
CA THR A 509 1.59 16.93 -16.65
C THR A 509 0.60 17.77 -15.83
N ASN A 510 -0.68 17.40 -15.80
CA ASN A 510 -1.69 18.08 -14.99
C ASN A 510 -1.37 17.99 -13.50
N LEU A 511 -0.93 16.83 -13.01
CA LEU A 511 -0.60 16.60 -11.60
C LEU A 511 0.61 17.40 -11.14
N VAL A 512 1.64 17.58 -11.98
CA VAL A 512 2.82 18.38 -11.62
C VAL A 512 2.61 19.88 -11.81
N ARG A 513 1.76 20.28 -12.77
CA ARG A 513 1.46 21.69 -13.06
C ARG A 513 0.47 22.32 -12.09
N ASN A 514 -0.49 21.57 -11.56
CA ASN A 514 -1.52 22.12 -10.68
C ASN A 514 -0.91 22.75 -9.41
N ASP A 515 -1.21 24.03 -9.15
CA ASP A 515 -0.75 24.74 -7.95
C ASP A 515 -1.35 24.17 -6.66
N GLU A 516 -2.53 23.57 -6.74
CA GLU A 516 -3.07 22.77 -5.66
C GLU A 516 -2.58 21.32 -5.78
N PHE A 517 -1.95 20.82 -4.71
CA PHE A 517 -1.48 19.45 -4.66
C PHE A 517 -2.67 18.49 -4.55
N VAL A 518 -3.00 17.79 -5.65
CA VAL A 518 -4.00 16.72 -5.63
C VAL A 518 -3.56 15.62 -4.65
N PRO A 519 -4.39 15.18 -3.67
CA PRO A 519 -3.94 14.27 -2.63
C PRO A 519 -3.44 12.90 -3.11
N PHE A 520 -4.00 12.39 -4.22
CA PHE A 520 -3.62 11.12 -4.84
C PHE A 520 -3.86 11.18 -6.36
N LEU A 521 -2.93 10.69 -7.17
CA LEU A 521 -3.02 10.58 -8.63
C LEU A 521 -4.14 9.65 -9.07
N THR A 522 -4.48 8.67 -8.25
CA THR A 522 -5.51 7.67 -8.52
C THR A 522 -6.90 8.27 -8.55
N LEU A 523 -7.14 9.43 -7.92
CA LEU A 523 -8.43 10.12 -7.97
C LEU A 523 -8.75 10.62 -9.40
N PRO A 524 -7.97 11.54 -10.00
CA PRO A 524 -8.19 11.93 -11.40
C PRO A 524 -7.90 10.80 -12.38
N GLY A 525 -7.00 9.86 -12.04
CA GLY A 525 -6.75 8.67 -12.85
C GLY A 525 -7.99 7.78 -12.97
N TYR A 526 -8.76 7.61 -11.90
CA TYR A 526 -9.94 6.74 -11.88
C TYR A 526 -11.08 7.30 -12.73
N GLU A 527 -11.19 8.62 -12.90
CA GLU A 527 -12.20 9.23 -13.76
C GLU A 527 -12.01 8.88 -15.25
N ILE A 528 -10.76 8.68 -15.68
CA ILE A 528 -10.40 8.34 -17.06
C ILE A 528 -10.10 6.84 -17.26
N LEU A 529 -10.27 6.04 -16.21
CA LEU A 529 -10.14 4.58 -16.24
C LEU A 529 -11.40 3.93 -16.80
#